data_AF-A0A955Z2S8-F1
#
_entry.id   AF-A0A955Z2S8-F1
#
_cell.length_a   1.000
_cell.length_b   1.000
_cell.length_c   1.000
_cell.angle_alpha   90.00
_cell.angle_beta   90.00
_cell.angle_gamma   90.00
#
_symmetry.space_group_name_H-M   'P 1'
#
loop_
_entity.id
_entity.type
_entity.pdbx_description
1 polymer ?
#
loop_
_entity_poly.entity_id
_entity_poly.type
_entity_poly.pdbx_seq_one_letter_code
_entity_poly.pdbx_strand_id
1 'polypeptide(L)' 'MLVIDKPRGPTSHDVVSRLRRKLGTRRVGHAGTLDPMATGVLVVAAGEATKLVPYLTASDKAYRAEVRFGVETDTLDAEG' A
#
# COMPACT_ATOMS: atom_id res chain seq x y z
N MET A 1 -11.72 -9.77 1.18
CA MET A 1 -10.47 -9.00 1.31
C MET A 1 -9.42 -9.63 0.42
N LEU A 2 -8.41 -8.86 0.05
CA LEU A 2 -7.28 -9.29 -0.77
C LEU A 2 -5.99 -8.83 -0.08
N VAL A 3 -5.04 -9.74 0.09
CA VAL A 3 -3.70 -9.40 0.56
C VAL A 3 -2.80 -9.37 -0.66
N ILE A 4 -2.30 -8.19 -1.00
CA ILE A 4 -1.45 -7.99 -2.17
C ILE A 4 -0.01 -7.84 -1.71
N ASP A 5 0.89 -8.63 -2.28
CA ASP A 5 2.32 -8.32 -2.25
C ASP A 5 2.60 -7.23 -3.29
N LYS A 6 2.69 -5.98 -2.84
CA LYS A 6 2.89 -4.82 -3.70
C LYS A 6 4.34 -4.84 -4.21
N PRO A 7 4.58 -4.88 -5.54
CA PRO A 7 5.92 -4.75 -6.06
C PRO A 7 6.44 -3.30 -5.91
N ARG A 8 7.74 -3.11 -6.10
CA ARG A 8 8.36 -1.78 -6.17
C ARG A 8 7.89 -1.06 -7.45
N GLY A 9 7.64 0.24 -7.36
CA GLY A 9 7.25 1.10 -8.47
C GLY A 9 5.82 1.64 -8.38
N PRO A 10 4.76 0.81 -8.41
CA PRO A 10 3.39 1.32 -8.36
C PRO A 10 3.05 1.93 -7.00
N THR A 11 2.25 2.99 -7.03
CA THR A 11 1.61 3.53 -5.83
C THR A 11 0.57 2.54 -5.30
N SER A 12 0.19 2.69 -4.02
CA SER A 12 -0.95 1.94 -3.46
C SER A 12 -2.26 2.21 -4.24
N HIS A 13 -2.41 3.42 -4.79
CA HIS A 13 -3.56 3.79 -5.60
C HIS A 13 -3.59 3.08 -6.97
N ASP A 14 -2.42 2.86 -7.59
CA ASP A 14 -2.33 2.10 -8.85
C ASP A 14 -2.81 0.65 -8.65
N VAL A 15 -2.46 0.04 -7.51
CA VAL A 15 -2.95 -1.31 -7.16
C VAL A 15 -4.47 -1.31 -7.04
N VAL A 16 -5.05 -0.34 -6.31
CA VAL A 16 -6.51 -0.19 -6.21
C VAL A 16 -7.14 -0.02 -7.59
N SER A 17 -6.58 0.83 -8.43
CA SER A 17 -7.09 1.09 -9.78
C SER A 17 -7.07 -0.15 -10.68
N ARG A 18 -6.00 -0.96 -10.61
CA ARG A 18 -5.92 -2.26 -11.30
C ARG A 18 -6.97 -3.24 -10.78
N LEU A 19 -7.19 -3.30 -9.47
CA LEU A 19 -8.20 -4.17 -8.87
C LEU A 19 -9.62 -3.74 -9.18
N ARG A 20 -9.93 -2.44 -9.24
CA ARG A 20 -11.24 -1.94 -9.69
C ARG A 20 -11.60 -2.48 -11.07
N ARG A 21 -10.63 -2.45 -12.00
CA ARG A 21 -10.80 -2.99 -13.36
C ARG A 21 -11.01 -4.50 -13.35
N LYS A 22 -10.15 -5.24 -12.62
CA LYS A 22 -10.21 -6.71 -12.56
C LYS A 22 -11.49 -7.24 -11.87
N LEU A 23 -11.98 -6.54 -10.85
CA LEU A 23 -13.15 -6.95 -10.06
C LEU A 23 -14.47 -6.37 -10.60
N GLY A 24 -14.43 -5.52 -11.62
CA GLY A 24 -15.64 -4.90 -12.19
C GLY A 24 -16.40 -4.00 -11.21
N THR A 25 -15.74 -3.45 -10.20
CA THR A 25 -16.38 -2.60 -9.18
C THR A 25 -15.53 -1.39 -8.82
N ARG A 26 -16.18 -0.25 -8.59
CA ARG A 26 -15.52 0.98 -8.13
C ARG A 26 -15.26 0.99 -6.62
N ARG A 27 -15.99 0.16 -5.87
CA ARG A 27 -15.91 0.12 -4.40
C ARG A 27 -14.71 -0.74 -3.96
N VAL A 28 -13.52 -0.16 -4.08
CA VAL A 28 -12.24 -0.76 -3.69
C VAL A 28 -11.39 0.29 -2.99
N GLY A 29 -10.74 -0.09 -1.89
CA GLY A 29 -9.82 0.75 -1.10
C GLY A 29 -8.80 -0.09 -0.33
N HIS A 30 -7.74 0.53 0.20
CA HIS A 30 -6.67 -0.14 0.94
C HIS A 30 -6.63 0.30 2.41
N ALA A 31 -6.03 -0.53 3.28
CA ALA A 31 -5.95 -0.31 4.74
C ALA A 31 -4.59 0.20 5.22
N GLY A 32 -4.11 1.26 4.56
CA GLY A 32 -2.80 1.88 4.80
C GLY A 32 -1.99 1.97 3.52
N THR A 33 -1.30 3.09 3.35
CA THR A 33 -0.49 3.39 2.17
C THR A 33 0.88 2.73 2.32
N LEU A 34 1.39 2.17 1.22
CA LEU A 34 2.80 1.87 1.01
C LEU A 34 3.35 2.80 -0.06
N ASP A 35 4.54 3.35 0.18
CA ASP A 35 5.26 4.19 -0.77
C ASP A 35 5.59 3.45 -2.07
N PRO A 36 5.76 4.16 -3.20
CA PRO A 36 6.12 3.56 -4.48
C PRO A 36 7.35 2.65 -4.38
N MET A 37 8.40 3.10 -3.69
CA MET A 37 9.64 2.33 -3.56
C MET A 37 9.53 1.11 -2.65
N ALA A 38 8.58 1.11 -1.71
CA ALA A 38 8.38 0.02 -0.77
C ALA A 38 7.73 -1.20 -1.44
N THR A 39 8.00 -2.38 -0.89
CA THR A 39 7.36 -3.65 -1.30
C THR A 39 6.67 -4.29 -0.12
N GLY A 40 5.83 -5.31 -0.36
CA GLY A 40 5.22 -6.12 0.68
C GLY A 40 3.73 -5.88 0.85
N VAL A 41 3.25 -6.08 2.08
CA VAL A 41 1.83 -6.31 2.35
C VAL A 41 0.98 -5.05 2.19
N LEU A 42 0.14 -5.03 1.15
CA LEU A 42 -0.94 -4.05 0.95
C LEU A 42 -2.29 -4.76 1.09
N VAL A 43 -3.00 -4.49 2.19
CA VAL A 43 -4.34 -5.02 2.43
C VAL A 43 -5.37 -4.21 1.65
N VAL A 44 -6.11 -4.88 0.77
CA VAL A 44 -7.15 -4.27 -0.07
C VAL A 44 -8.53 -4.88 0.25
N ALA A 45 -9.53 -4.02 0.34
CA ALA A 45 -10.92 -4.38 0.52
C ALA A 45 -11.76 -3.98 -0.70
N ALA A 46 -12.77 -4.79 -1.02
CA ALA A 46 -13.69 -4.56 -2.12
C ALA A 46 -15.13 -4.78 -1.68
N GLY A 47 -16.07 -4.06 -2.30
CA GLY A 47 -17.50 -4.13 -1.98
C GLY A 47 -17.78 -3.76 -0.52
N GLU A 48 -18.64 -4.53 0.15
CA GLU A 48 -18.99 -4.28 1.54
C GLU A 48 -17.80 -4.32 2.51
N ALA A 49 -16.77 -5.10 2.19
CA ALA A 49 -15.57 -5.21 3.02
C ALA A 49 -14.82 -3.87 3.16
N THR A 50 -15.06 -2.87 2.29
CA THR A 50 -14.44 -1.54 2.45
C THR A 50 -14.84 -0.87 3.77
N LYS A 51 -15.97 -1.26 4.37
CA LYS A 51 -16.40 -0.79 5.70
C LYS A 51 -15.43 -1.21 6.82
N LEU A 52 -14.62 -2.24 6.60
CA LEU A 52 -13.66 -2.75 7.58
C LEU A 52 -12.31 -2.01 7.54
N VAL A 53 -12.05 -1.21 6.50
CA VAL A 53 -10.77 -0.51 6.30
C VAL A 53 -10.33 0.32 7.52
N PRO A 54 -11.19 1.13 8.17
CA PRO A 54 -10.77 1.93 9.32
C PRO A 54 -10.20 1.10 10.48
N TYR A 55 -10.72 -0.11 10.70
CA TYR A 55 -10.26 -1.00 11.77
C TYR A 55 -8.92 -1.65 11.44
N LEU A 56 -8.67 -1.93 10.15
CA LEU A 56 -7.42 -2.52 9.68
C LEU A 56 -6.28 -1.51 9.61
N THR A 57 -6.59 -0.24 9.31
CA THR A 57 -5.59 0.84 9.30
C THR A 57 -4.95 1.04 10.68
N ALA A 58 -5.70 0.78 11.76
CA ALA A 58 -5.24 0.91 13.15
C ALA A 58 -4.42 -0.31 13.64
N SER A 59 -4.23 -1.34 12.82
CA SER A 59 -3.46 -2.52 13.19
C SER A 59 -1.95 -2.24 13.18
N ASP A 60 -1.21 -2.98 14.01
CA ASP A 60 0.25 -2.92 14.04
C ASP A 60 0.87 -3.29 12.68
N LYS A 61 2.00 -2.66 12.38
CA LYS A 61 2.75 -2.86 11.13
C LYS A 61 4.20 -3.11 11.46
N ALA A 62 4.79 -4.09 10.79
CA ALA A 62 6.21 -4.41 10.90
C ALA A 62 6.89 -4.12 9.56
N TYR A 63 8.06 -3.51 9.61
CA TYR A 63 8.85 -3.15 8.44
C TYR A 63 10.27 -3.67 8.59
N ARG A 64 10.86 -4.07 7.46
CA ARG A 64 12.30 -4.24 7.33
C ARG A 64 12.79 -3.16 6.38
N ALA A 65 13.68 -2.31 6.87
CA ALA A 65 14.26 -1.21 6.12
C ALA A 65 15.79 -1.28 6.18
N GLU A 66 16.44 -0.71 5.18
CA GLU A 66 17.87 -0.44 5.15
C GLU A 66 18.07 1.07 5.17
N VAL A 67 18.94 1.55 6.05
CA VAL A 67 19.19 2.98 6.25
C VAL A 67 20.66 3.28 5.95
N ARG A 68 20.90 4.31 5.13
CA ARG A 68 22.24 4.83 4.87
C ARG A 68 22.49 6.06 5.73
N PHE A 69 23.40 5.95 6.68
CA PHE A 69 23.80 7.07 7.55
C PHE A 69 24.75 8.04 6.84
N GLY A 70 24.65 9.34 7.20
CA GLY A 70 25.51 10.39 6.66
C GLY A 70 25.07 10.97 5.32
N VAL A 71 23.88 10.60 4.82
CA VAL A 71 23.27 11.12 3.60
C VAL A 71 21.84 11.56 3.93
N GLU A 72 21.44 12.71 3.39
CA GLU A 72 20.08 13.23 3.44
C GLU A 72 19.60 13.48 2.01
N THR A 73 18.35 13.14 1.73
CA THR A 73 17.68 13.28 0.42
C THR A 73 16.37 14.05 0.60
N ASP A 74 15.85 14.65 -0.48
CA ASP A 74 14.67 15.52 -0.39
C ASP A 74 13.40 14.77 0.06
N THR A 75 13.35 13.45 -0.19
CA THR A 75 12.23 12.56 0.14
C THR A 75 12.50 11.67 1.35
N LEU A 76 13.69 11.78 1.97
CA LEU A 76 14.16 10.92 3.06
C LEU A 76 14.22 9.43 2.70
N ASP A 77 14.31 9.14 1.41
CA ASP A 77 14.42 7.79 0.88
C ASP A 77 15.43 7.73 -0.29
N ALA A 78 15.56 6.57 -0.93
CA ALA A 78 16.56 6.35 -1.97
C ALA A 78 16.18 6.89 -3.35
N GLU A 79 15.00 7.51 -3.51
CA GLU A 79 14.51 8.04 -4.79
C GLU A 79 14.67 9.57 -4.94
N GLY A 80 14.97 10.29 -3.85
CA GLY A 80 15.20 11.75 -3.86
C GLY A 80 16.64 12.17 -3.64
#